data_AF-A0A7S2FUD1-F1
#
_entry.id   AF-A0A7S2FUD1-F1
#
_cell.length_a   1.000
_cell.length_b   1.000
_cell.length_c   1.000
_cell.angle_alpha   90.00
_cell.angle_beta   90.00
_cell.angle_gamma   90.00
#
_symmetry.space_group_name_H-M   'P 1'
#
loop_
_entity.id
_entity.type
_entity.pdbx_description
1 polymer ?
#
loop_
_entity_poly.entity_id
_entity_poly.type
_entity_poly.pdbx_seq_one_letter_code
_entity_poly.pdbx_strand_id
1 'polypeptide(L)'
;TPADLSAFVAEAHRCGLAVFFDYVANHMMWGANALYGPHYFLKNMETTWGPRPDFEQQEVRLYALEAARFMLMALGFDGVRVDSTKSIRKFPDTASDVAGAAFLGELTALCRRKGRLSIAEDLEDGDGLLQQGGLGF
;
A
#
# COMPACT_ATOMS: atom_id res chain seq x y z
N THR A 1 -1.08 22.02 2.55
CA THR A 1 -2.42 21.46 2.87
C THR A 1 -2.79 20.40 1.84
N PRO A 2 -3.85 19.59 2.03
CA PRO A 2 -4.32 18.68 0.97
C PRO A 2 -4.71 19.39 -0.33
N ALA A 3 -5.26 20.61 -0.23
CA ALA A 3 -5.59 21.44 -1.40
C ALA A 3 -4.33 21.83 -2.19
N ASP A 4 -3.25 22.21 -1.51
CA ASP A 4 -1.98 22.55 -2.17
C ASP A 4 -1.39 21.34 -2.90
N LEU A 5 -1.50 20.14 -2.31
CA LEU A 5 -1.04 18.91 -2.95
C LEU A 5 -1.88 18.56 -4.19
N SER A 6 -3.20 18.71 -4.12
CA SER A 6 -4.07 18.51 -5.29
C SER A 6 -3.76 19.52 -6.40
N ALA A 7 -3.48 20.78 -6.05
CA ALA A 7 -3.07 21.81 -7.01
C ALA A 7 -1.72 21.48 -7.67
N PHE A 8 -0.76 20.95 -6.91
CA PHE A 8 0.51 20.45 -7.45
C PHE A 8 0.30 19.34 -8.49
N VAL A 9 -0.53 18.34 -8.17
CA VAL A 9 -0.84 17.25 -9.11
C VAL A 9 -1.49 17.79 -10.37
N ALA A 10 -2.46 18.70 -10.25
CA ALA A 10 -3.12 19.32 -11.39
C ALA A 10 -2.14 20.11 -12.28
N GLU A 11 -1.18 20.84 -11.70
CA GLU A 11 -0.18 21.58 -12.47
C GLU A 11 0.83 20.64 -13.16
N ALA A 12 1.21 19.54 -12.50
CA ALA A 12 2.02 18.50 -13.13
C ALA A 12 1.30 17.91 -14.36
N HIS A 13 0.00 17.64 -14.26
CA HIS A 13 -0.83 17.20 -15.39
C HIS A 13 -0.86 18.22 -16.53
N ARG A 14 -0.95 19.53 -16.22
CA ARG A 14 -0.86 20.60 -17.24
C ARG A 14 0.49 20.64 -17.95
N CYS A 15 1.55 20.19 -17.28
CA CYS A 15 2.87 20.02 -17.86
C CYS A 15 3.05 18.67 -18.59
N GLY A 16 2.02 17.82 -18.65
CA GLY A 16 2.10 16.49 -19.26
C GLY A 16 2.87 15.46 -18.42
N LEU A 17 3.01 15.69 -17.12
CA LEU A 17 3.70 14.80 -16.18
C LEU A 17 2.69 13.95 -15.40
N ALA A 18 2.93 12.64 -15.34
CA ALA A 18 2.24 11.76 -14.41
C ALA A 18 2.86 11.88 -13.01
N VAL A 19 2.02 11.79 -11.97
CA VAL A 19 2.45 11.88 -10.57
C VAL A 19 2.09 10.61 -9.83
N PHE A 20 3.11 10.04 -9.19
CA PHE A 20 3.00 8.86 -8.34
C PHE A 20 3.29 9.25 -6.90
N PHE A 21 2.62 8.60 -5.96
CA PHE A 21 2.97 8.68 -4.55
C PHE A 21 3.57 7.36 -4.07
N ASP A 22 4.43 7.48 -3.08
CA ASP A 22 5.00 6.33 -2.38
C ASP A 22 4.06 5.93 -1.24
N TYR A 23 3.69 4.66 -1.21
CA TYR A 23 2.69 4.13 -0.28
C TYR A 23 3.32 3.10 0.64
N VAL A 24 3.50 3.53 1.88
CA VAL A 24 4.13 2.77 2.95
C VAL A 24 3.04 2.13 3.81
N ALA A 25 2.63 0.92 3.43
CA ALA A 25 1.60 0.15 4.14
C ALA A 25 2.18 -1.05 4.93
N ASN A 26 3.51 -1.25 4.88
CA ASN A 26 4.17 -2.40 5.48
C ASN A 26 4.42 -2.26 7.00
N HIS A 27 4.47 -1.03 7.52
CA HIS A 27 4.66 -0.73 8.94
C HIS A 27 4.07 0.63 9.31
N MET A 28 3.97 0.90 10.61
CA MET A 28 3.72 2.24 11.16
C MET A 28 4.85 2.64 12.10
N MET A 29 4.92 3.93 12.45
CA MET A 29 5.89 4.42 13.43
C MET A 29 5.74 3.73 14.79
N TRP A 30 6.84 3.57 15.52
CA TRP A 30 6.81 3.10 16.90
C TRP A 30 5.86 3.97 17.76
N GLY A 31 5.06 3.31 18.60
CA GLY A 31 4.03 4.00 19.41
C GLY A 31 2.71 4.28 18.69
N ALA A 32 2.56 3.91 17.41
CA ALA A 32 1.32 4.08 16.67
C ALA A 32 0.12 3.33 17.28
N ASN A 33 0.36 2.31 18.12
CA ASN A 33 -0.68 1.65 18.93
C ASN A 33 -1.45 2.61 19.84
N ALA A 34 -0.86 3.72 20.28
CA ALA A 34 -1.58 4.75 21.03
C ALA A 34 -2.56 5.56 20.17
N LEU A 35 -2.35 5.62 18.85
CA LEU A 35 -3.19 6.37 17.90
C LEU A 35 -4.24 5.48 17.23
N TYR A 36 -3.84 4.28 16.82
CA TYR A 36 -4.69 3.36 16.06
C TYR A 36 -5.33 2.28 16.93
N GLY A 37 -4.90 2.16 18.19
CA GLY A 37 -5.26 1.06 19.07
C GLY A 37 -4.43 -0.21 18.79
N PRO A 38 -4.32 -1.12 19.77
CA PRO A 38 -3.51 -2.33 19.64
C PRO A 38 -4.07 -3.33 18.62
N HIS A 39 -5.37 -3.27 18.30
CA HIS A 39 -6.03 -4.17 17.35
C HIS A 39 -5.74 -3.86 15.88
N TYR A 40 -5.18 -2.68 15.58
CA TYR A 40 -4.76 -2.35 14.22
C TYR A 40 -3.51 -3.14 13.80
N PHE A 41 -2.75 -3.67 14.76
CA PHE A 41 -1.44 -4.28 14.53
C PHE A 41 -1.45 -5.77 14.84
N LEU A 42 -0.64 -6.52 14.09
CA LEU A 42 -0.43 -7.93 14.37
C LEU A 42 0.27 -8.09 15.73
N LYS A 43 -0.31 -8.95 16.57
CA LYS A 43 0.22 -9.17 17.92
C LYS A 43 1.57 -9.90 17.86
N ASN A 44 2.57 -9.37 18.56
CA ASN A 44 3.92 -9.93 18.66
C ASN A 44 4.65 -10.07 17.30
N MET A 45 4.23 -9.33 16.29
CA MET A 45 4.86 -9.32 14.97
C MET A 45 5.15 -7.89 14.56
N GLU A 46 6.44 -7.59 14.42
CA GLU A 46 6.93 -6.28 14.03
C GLU A 46 7.81 -6.43 12.80
N THR A 47 7.91 -5.35 12.04
CA THR A 47 8.95 -5.19 11.01
C THR A 47 10.18 -4.55 11.65
N THR A 48 11.30 -4.50 10.93
CA THR A 48 12.49 -3.74 11.35
C THR A 48 12.23 -2.24 11.53
N TRP A 49 11.10 -1.72 11.03
CA TRP A 49 10.75 -0.30 11.05
C TRP A 49 9.59 0.04 11.98
N GLY A 50 8.95 -0.95 12.60
CA GLY A 50 7.85 -0.74 13.55
C GLY A 50 6.73 -1.77 13.44
N PRO A 51 5.62 -1.55 14.18
CA PRO A 51 4.50 -2.48 14.24
C PRO A 51 3.84 -2.65 12.87
N ARG A 52 3.49 -3.90 12.56
CA ARG A 52 2.91 -4.29 11.28
C ARG A 52 1.38 -4.21 11.33
N PRO A 53 0.71 -3.57 10.35
CA PRO A 53 -0.74 -3.60 10.25
C PRO A 53 -1.30 -5.04 10.13
N ASP A 54 -2.42 -5.31 10.80
CA ASP A 54 -3.11 -6.59 10.71
C ASP A 54 -4.15 -6.60 9.58
N PHE A 55 -3.72 -7.01 8.39
CA PHE A 55 -4.61 -7.11 7.23
C PHE A 55 -5.62 -8.27 7.33
N GLU A 56 -5.54 -9.16 8.33
CA GLU A 56 -6.61 -10.12 8.59
C GLU A 56 -7.87 -9.40 9.07
N GLN A 57 -7.71 -8.31 9.82
CA GLN A 57 -8.82 -7.44 10.21
C GLN A 57 -9.32 -6.68 8.98
N GLN A 58 -10.59 -6.90 8.65
CA GLN A 58 -11.22 -6.26 7.50
C GLN A 58 -11.18 -4.73 7.61
N GLU A 59 -11.35 -4.19 8.81
CA GLU A 59 -11.35 -2.75 9.08
C GLU A 59 -9.99 -2.11 8.78
N VAL A 60 -8.90 -2.79 9.14
CA VAL A 60 -7.52 -2.35 8.83
C VAL A 60 -7.29 -2.36 7.33
N ARG A 61 -7.67 -3.46 6.65
CA ARG A 61 -7.54 -3.59 5.19
C ARG A 61 -8.35 -2.53 4.44
N LEU A 62 -9.61 -2.31 4.84
CA LEU A 62 -10.47 -1.28 4.26
C LEU A 62 -9.93 0.12 4.52
N TYR A 63 -9.46 0.41 5.73
CA TYR A 63 -8.86 1.70 6.06
C TYR A 63 -7.65 2.00 5.16
N ALA A 64 -6.74 1.03 5.00
CA ALA A 64 -5.57 1.17 4.14
C ALA A 64 -5.98 1.38 2.66
N LEU A 65 -6.88 0.56 2.13
CA LEU A 65 -7.40 0.71 0.77
C LEU A 65 -8.03 2.07 0.54
N GLU A 66 -8.75 2.59 1.53
CA GLU A 66 -9.43 3.88 1.43
C GLU A 66 -8.47 5.06 1.49
N ALA A 67 -7.39 4.95 2.27
CA ALA A 67 -6.29 5.91 2.25
C ALA A 67 -5.65 5.97 0.85
N ALA A 68 -5.38 4.82 0.21
CA ALA A 68 -4.87 4.80 -1.16
C ALA A 68 -5.89 5.36 -2.17
N ARG A 69 -7.18 5.01 -2.03
CA ARG A 69 -8.26 5.55 -2.87
C ARG A 69 -8.35 7.07 -2.77
N PHE A 70 -8.19 7.64 -1.58
CA PHE A 70 -8.19 9.09 -1.39
C PHE A 70 -7.08 9.76 -2.21
N MET A 71 -5.85 9.23 -2.14
CA MET A 71 -4.75 9.75 -2.95
C MET A 71 -5.03 9.66 -4.46
N LEU A 72 -5.44 8.49 -4.94
CA LEU A 72 -5.67 8.22 -6.36
C LEU A 72 -6.86 8.98 -6.97
N MET A 73 -7.91 9.18 -6.17
CA MET A 73 -9.20 9.70 -6.67
C MET A 73 -9.48 11.12 -6.23
N ALA A 74 -9.22 11.47 -4.97
CA ALA A 74 -9.51 12.80 -4.44
C ALA A 74 -8.36 13.77 -4.73
N LEU A 75 -7.10 13.31 -4.61
CA LEU A 75 -5.94 14.15 -4.91
C LEU A 75 -5.42 14.02 -6.34
N GLY A 76 -5.92 13.03 -7.10
CA GLY A 76 -5.73 12.94 -8.54
C GLY A 76 -4.48 12.21 -9.01
N PHE A 77 -3.74 11.54 -8.12
CA PHE A 77 -2.52 10.81 -8.49
C PHE A 77 -2.78 9.74 -9.57
N ASP A 78 -1.80 9.53 -10.44
CA ASP A 78 -1.88 8.62 -11.59
C ASP A 78 -1.52 7.18 -11.24
N GLY A 79 -0.85 7.00 -10.12
CA GLY A 79 -0.46 5.69 -9.65
C GLY A 79 0.22 5.72 -8.30
N VAL A 80 0.64 4.53 -7.88
CA VAL A 80 1.26 4.28 -6.58
C VAL A 80 2.49 3.41 -6.74
N ARG A 81 3.58 3.74 -6.03
CA ARG A 81 4.62 2.76 -5.68
C ARG A 81 4.29 2.21 -4.30
N VAL A 82 4.22 0.90 -4.16
CA VAL A 82 4.06 0.25 -2.85
C VAL A 82 5.44 -0.13 -2.32
N ASP A 83 5.80 0.46 -1.18
CA ASP A 83 7.05 0.21 -0.50
C ASP A 83 7.05 -1.15 0.21
N SER A 84 8.11 -1.90 0.00
CA SER A 84 8.42 -3.20 0.57
C SER A 84 7.24 -4.18 0.50
N THR A 85 6.77 -4.51 -0.70
CA THR A 85 5.65 -5.46 -0.87
C THR A 85 5.95 -6.82 -0.26
N LYS A 86 7.23 -7.23 -0.19
CA LYS A 86 7.69 -8.39 0.58
C LYS A 86 7.26 -8.34 2.03
N SER A 87 7.46 -7.20 2.68
CA SER A 87 7.11 -6.96 4.09
C SER A 87 5.60 -6.83 4.31
N ILE A 88 4.78 -6.90 3.26
CA ILE A 88 3.31 -6.98 3.34
C ILE A 88 2.85 -8.42 3.06
N ARG A 89 3.43 -9.10 2.08
CA ARG A 89 2.96 -10.43 1.62
C ARG A 89 3.66 -11.61 2.30
N LYS A 90 4.67 -11.36 3.14
CA LYS A 90 5.41 -12.39 3.88
C LYS A 90 5.69 -11.95 5.31
N PHE A 91 5.81 -12.94 6.19
CA PHE A 91 6.38 -12.79 7.52
C PHE A 91 7.92 -12.88 7.45
N PRO A 92 8.65 -12.33 8.45
CA PRO A 92 10.12 -12.34 8.47
C PRO A 92 10.74 -13.73 8.25
N ASP A 93 10.09 -14.77 8.77
CA ASP A 93 10.58 -16.16 8.75
C ASP A 93 10.02 -17.00 7.59
N THR A 94 9.78 -16.39 6.43
CA THR A 94 9.38 -16.99 5.13
C THR A 94 7.92 -17.40 4.94
N ALA A 95 7.10 -17.43 5.99
CA ALA A 95 5.69 -17.75 5.85
C ALA A 95 4.95 -16.69 4.98
N SER A 96 4.10 -17.16 4.08
CA SER A 96 3.21 -16.30 3.29
C SER A 96 2.21 -15.61 4.23
N ASP A 97 2.03 -14.30 4.07
CA ASP A 97 0.93 -13.55 4.67
C ASP A 97 -0.18 -13.43 3.61
N VAL A 98 -1.16 -14.33 3.70
CA VAL A 98 -2.28 -14.41 2.75
C VAL A 98 -3.13 -13.13 2.79
N ALA A 99 -3.30 -12.54 3.98
CA ALA A 99 -4.12 -11.36 4.15
C ALA A 99 -3.42 -10.12 3.58
N GLY A 100 -2.11 -9.99 3.81
CA GLY A 100 -1.30 -8.96 3.17
C GLY A 100 -1.23 -9.12 1.65
N ALA A 101 -1.09 -10.35 1.14
CA ALA A 101 -1.16 -10.62 -0.30
C ALA A 101 -2.55 -10.25 -0.89
N ALA A 102 -3.64 -10.58 -0.19
CA ALA A 102 -4.99 -10.20 -0.59
C ALA A 102 -5.15 -8.68 -0.65
N PHE A 103 -4.67 -7.95 0.36
CA PHE A 103 -4.64 -6.49 0.37
C PHE A 103 -3.93 -5.91 -0.86
N LEU A 104 -2.74 -6.42 -1.20
CA LEU A 104 -2.02 -5.98 -2.40
C LEU A 104 -2.81 -6.24 -3.68
N GLY A 105 -3.44 -7.41 -3.81
CA GLY A 105 -4.31 -7.73 -4.94
C GLY A 105 -5.55 -6.84 -5.06
N GLU A 106 -6.15 -6.46 -3.92
CA GLU A 106 -7.28 -5.52 -3.87
C GLU A 106 -6.83 -4.10 -4.29
N LEU A 107 -5.65 -3.67 -3.84
CA LEU A 107 -5.08 -2.37 -4.19
C LEU A 107 -4.77 -2.26 -5.69
N THR A 108 -4.10 -3.24 -6.27
CA THR A 108 -3.81 -3.24 -7.71
C THR A 108 -5.07 -3.37 -8.56
N ALA A 109 -6.08 -4.12 -8.08
CA ALA A 109 -7.39 -4.18 -8.73
C ALA A 109 -8.12 -2.82 -8.67
N LEU A 110 -8.02 -2.09 -7.56
CA LEU A 110 -8.50 -0.70 -7.47
C LEU A 110 -7.80 0.19 -8.51
N CYS A 111 -6.46 0.13 -8.59
CA CYS A 111 -5.69 0.89 -9.58
C CYS A 111 -6.16 0.59 -11.01
N ARG A 112 -6.21 -0.69 -11.39
CA ARG A 112 -6.65 -1.12 -12.73
C ARG A 112 -8.07 -0.66 -13.06
N ARG A 113 -9.04 -0.84 -12.14
CA ARG A 113 -10.43 -0.40 -12.34
C ARG A 113 -10.57 1.11 -12.53
N LYS A 114 -9.60 1.89 -12.04
CA LYS A 114 -9.59 3.35 -12.12
C LYS A 114 -8.61 3.89 -13.17
N GLY A 115 -7.99 3.03 -13.97
CA GLY A 115 -7.00 3.41 -14.97
C GLY A 115 -5.73 4.01 -14.36
N ARG A 116 -5.33 3.55 -13.17
CA ARG A 116 -4.13 3.96 -12.45
C ARG A 116 -3.05 2.91 -12.53
N LEU A 117 -1.80 3.33 -12.44
CA LEU A 117 -0.64 2.45 -12.44
C LEU A 117 -0.24 2.05 -11.02
N SER A 118 0.33 0.87 -10.87
CA SER A 118 0.86 0.36 -9.61
C SER A 118 2.26 -0.19 -9.83
N ILE A 119 3.18 0.14 -8.95
CA ILE A 119 4.58 -0.31 -8.99
C ILE A 119 4.88 -0.99 -7.66
N ALA A 120 5.47 -2.18 -7.68
CA ALA A 120 5.95 -2.85 -6.47
C ALA A 120 7.44 -2.59 -6.30
N GLU A 121 7.87 -2.27 -5.07
CA GLU A 121 9.25 -2.51 -4.66
C GLU A 121 9.32 -3.81 -3.88
N ASP A 122 9.97 -4.79 -4.50
CA ASP A 122 10.19 -6.13 -3.96
C ASP A 122 11.58 -6.58 -4.39
N LEU A 123 12.43 -6.92 -3.42
CA LEU A 123 13.80 -7.38 -3.66
C LEU A 123 13.90 -8.92 -3.71
N GLU A 124 12.76 -9.62 -3.74
CA GLU A 124 12.71 -11.08 -3.76
C GLU A 124 12.07 -11.60 -5.04
N ASP A 125 12.87 -12.35 -5.80
CA ASP A 125 12.43 -13.00 -7.04
C ASP A 125 11.91 -14.43 -6.79
N GLY A 126 11.12 -14.95 -7.73
CA GLY A 126 10.94 -16.40 -7.90
C GLY A 126 9.64 -17.04 -7.38
N ASP A 127 8.72 -16.28 -6.79
CA ASP A 127 7.41 -16.82 -6.35
C ASP A 127 6.22 -16.51 -7.29
N GLY A 128 6.47 -15.75 -8.36
CA GLY A 128 5.48 -15.46 -9.39
C GLY A 128 4.35 -14.51 -8.97
N LEU A 129 4.30 -14.08 -7.70
CA LEU A 129 3.23 -13.21 -7.20
C LEU A 129 3.24 -11.83 -7.84
N LEU A 130 4.39 -11.36 -8.32
CA LEU A 130 4.50 -10.09 -9.04
C LEU A 130 4.55 -10.28 -10.58
N GLN A 131 4.30 -11.49 -11.07
CA GLN A 131 4.23 -11.78 -12.51
C GLN A 131 2.80 -11.61 -13.05
N GLN A 132 2.66 -11.67 -14.38
CA GLN A 132 1.37 -11.57 -15.06
C GLN A 132 0.40 -12.66 -14.57
N GLY A 133 -0.73 -12.25 -14.00
CA GLY A 133 -1.72 -13.14 -13.37
C GLY A 133 -1.56 -13.33 -11.86
N GLY A 134 -0.51 -12.78 -11.24
CA GLY A 134 -0.32 -12.72 -9.80
C GLY A 134 -1.11 -11.59 -9.13
N LEU A 135 -0.50 -10.89 -8.18
CA LEU A 135 -1.02 -9.69 -7.52
C LEU A 135 -1.25 -8.54 -8.51
N GLY A 136 -0.67 -8.62 -9.71
CA GLY A 136 -0.96 -7.78 -10.87
C GLY A 136 -0.56 -6.32 -10.70
N PHE A 137 0.60 -6.13 -10.09
CA PHE A 137 1.45 -4.99 -10.38
C PHE A 137 1.89 -4.99 -11.85
#